data_AF-A0A9Q1QEL4-F1
#
_entry.id   AF-A0A9Q1QEL4-F1
#
_cell.length_a   1.000
_cell.length_b   1.000
_cell.length_c   1.000
_cell.angle_alpha   90.00
_cell.angle_beta   90.00
_cell.angle_gamma   90.00
#
_symmetry.space_group_name_H-M   'P 1'
#
loop_
_entity.id
_entity.type
_entity.pdbx_description
1 polymer ?
#
loop_
_entity_poly.entity_id
_entity_poly.type
_entity_poly.pdbx_seq_one_letter_code
_entity_poly.pdbx_strand_id
1 'polypeptide(L)'
;MVHLVSRCGCKHVDFDMSDHLTILLYCCPTVNGKGRRRQRFLFDNMWASDPSCTDVINTAWASTSSNNVVENLLFRIDICAEELGKWKKEEFGHVGTEIRKLEQQPRGQHDAISRGEILRQIREWRKREEIMWWQRARSDYLSYGDANTRWFHSCANMRKAQNSIECLIDDNGVHCTDEDSVSHTITEYFAQSQ
;
A
#
# COMPACT_ATOMS: atom_id res chain seq x y z
N MET A 1 -20.47 10.26 -17.24
CA MET A 1 -19.68 10.94 -16.19
C MET A 1 -19.50 10.00 -15.01
N VAL A 2 -18.29 9.51 -14.75
CA VAL A 2 -18.03 8.57 -13.64
C VAL A 2 -17.85 9.35 -12.33
N HIS A 3 -18.69 9.06 -11.34
CA HIS A 3 -18.61 9.69 -10.02
C HIS A 3 -18.07 8.71 -8.97
N LEU A 4 -17.04 9.15 -8.23
CA LEU A 4 -16.61 8.48 -7.01
C LEU A 4 -17.52 8.92 -5.87
N VAL A 5 -18.14 7.95 -5.20
CA VAL A 5 -19.09 8.25 -4.11
C VAL A 5 -18.44 7.94 -2.76
N SER A 6 -18.63 8.85 -1.80
CA SER A 6 -18.31 8.62 -0.39
C SER A 6 -19.17 7.48 0.16
N ARG A 7 -18.77 6.89 1.30
CA ARG A 7 -19.41 5.73 1.96
C ARG A 7 -20.93 5.79 2.11
N CYS A 8 -21.47 7.00 2.11
CA CYS A 8 -22.88 7.31 2.27
C CYS A 8 -23.24 8.48 1.35
N GLY A 9 -24.42 8.40 0.74
CA GLY A 9 -25.03 9.45 -0.05
C GLY A 9 -26.43 9.76 0.45
N CYS A 10 -26.91 10.97 0.19
CA CYS A 10 -28.29 11.36 0.43
C CYS A 10 -28.93 11.80 -0.88
N LYS A 11 -30.15 11.30 -1.15
CA LYS A 11 -31.01 11.79 -2.23
C LYS A 11 -32.35 12.22 -1.62
N HIS A 12 -32.87 13.33 -2.08
CA HIS A 12 -34.26 13.71 -1.81
C HIS A 12 -35.14 12.94 -2.78
N VAL A 13 -36.16 12.27 -2.25
CA VAL A 13 -37.16 11.56 -3.06
C VAL A 13 -38.47 12.33 -2.91
N ASP A 14 -38.93 12.86 -4.04
CA ASP A 14 -40.22 13.55 -4.11
C ASP A 14 -41.35 12.53 -4.20
N PHE A 15 -42.40 12.74 -3.41
CA PHE A 15 -43.63 11.94 -3.46
C PHE A 15 -44.79 12.83 -3.89
N ASP A 16 -45.54 12.39 -4.90
CA ASP A 16 -46.64 13.14 -5.53
C ASP A 16 -47.78 13.52 -4.56
N MET A 17 -47.83 12.89 -3.38
CA MET A 17 -48.90 13.07 -2.38
C MET A 17 -48.40 13.55 -1.00
N SER A 18 -47.13 13.94 -0.88
CA SER A 18 -46.54 14.37 0.39
C SER A 18 -45.51 15.48 0.16
N ASP A 19 -45.69 16.63 0.83
CA ASP A 19 -44.76 17.77 0.84
C ASP A 19 -43.52 17.53 1.72
N HIS A 20 -43.47 16.42 2.46
CA HIS A 20 -42.28 15.97 3.17
C HIS A 20 -41.28 15.34 2.18
N LEU A 21 -40.23 16.09 1.81
CA LEU A 21 -39.07 15.56 1.08
C LEU A 21 -38.41 14.45 1.91
N THR A 22 -38.66 13.20 1.55
CA THR A 22 -38.05 12.07 2.25
C THR A 22 -36.58 12.00 1.88
N ILE A 23 -35.72 12.08 2.89
CA ILE A 23 -34.26 11.92 2.71
C ILE A 23 -33.96 10.43 2.68
N LEU A 24 -33.62 9.92 1.50
CA LEU A 24 -33.10 8.57 1.34
C LEU A 24 -31.59 8.59 1.59
N LEU A 25 -31.19 8.04 2.74
CA LEU A 25 -29.80 7.74 3.05
C LEU A 25 -29.48 6.35 2.51
N TYR A 26 -28.51 6.26 1.60
CA TYR A 26 -28.01 4.98 1.12
C TYR A 26 -26.52 4.86 1.44
N CYS A 27 -26.15 3.70 1.97
CA CYS A 27 -24.78 3.31 2.21
C CYS A 27 -24.41 2.26 1.17
N CYS A 28 -23.27 2.43 0.49
CA CYS A 28 -22.77 1.38 -0.39
C CYS A 28 -22.46 0.14 0.47
N PRO A 29 -23.03 -1.04 0.17
CA PRO A 29 -22.78 -2.24 0.96
C PRO A 29 -21.28 -2.55 0.97
N THR A 30 -20.74 -2.87 2.15
CA THR A 30 -19.36 -3.31 2.27
C THR A 30 -19.21 -4.63 1.51
N VAL A 31 -18.55 -4.59 0.34
CA VAL A 31 -18.15 -5.82 -0.33
C VAL A 31 -17.01 -6.44 0.47
N ASN A 32 -17.37 -7.24 1.48
CA ASN A 32 -16.47 -8.11 2.23
C ASN A 32 -16.14 -9.33 1.35
N GLY A 33 -15.37 -9.07 0.30
CA GLY A 33 -15.07 -10.06 -0.72
C GLY A 33 -13.96 -9.58 -1.65
N LYS A 34 -12.95 -8.90 -1.12
CA LYS A 34 -11.76 -8.62 -1.91
C LYS A 34 -10.99 -9.93 -2.04
N GLY A 35 -11.12 -10.59 -3.18
CA GLY A 35 -10.09 -11.50 -3.66
C GLY A 35 -8.71 -10.85 -3.46
N ARG A 36 -7.67 -11.67 -3.24
CA ARG A 36 -6.33 -11.15 -2.94
C ARG A 36 -5.82 -10.38 -4.16
N ARG A 37 -6.11 -9.07 -4.21
CA ARG A 37 -5.65 -8.17 -5.27
C ARG A 37 -4.17 -8.42 -5.45
N ARG A 38 -3.75 -8.69 -6.70
CA ARG A 38 -2.34 -8.79 -7.05
C ARG A 38 -1.67 -7.51 -6.56
N GLN A 39 -0.90 -7.62 -5.49
CA GLN A 39 -0.14 -6.51 -4.96
C GLN A 39 0.88 -6.16 -6.03
N ARG A 40 0.77 -4.95 -6.58
CA ARG A 40 1.82 -4.42 -7.45
C ARG A 40 3.10 -4.35 -6.62
N PHE A 41 4.22 -4.71 -7.24
CA PHE A 41 5.51 -4.54 -6.60
C PHE A 41 5.73 -3.04 -6.35
N LEU A 42 6.11 -2.71 -5.11
CA LEU A 42 6.46 -1.37 -4.68
C LEU A 42 7.72 -1.50 -3.85
N PHE A 43 8.73 -0.70 -4.19
CA PHE A 43 9.96 -0.63 -3.43
C PHE A 43 9.71 0.12 -2.11
N ASP A 44 9.99 -0.52 -0.96
CA ASP A 44 10.00 0.17 0.33
C ASP A 44 11.42 0.73 0.58
N ASN A 45 11.55 2.03 0.81
CA ASN A 45 12.85 2.73 0.96
C ASN A 45 13.71 2.16 2.09
N MET A 46 13.09 1.52 3.08
CA MET A 46 13.80 0.87 4.18
C MET A 46 14.72 -0.26 3.71
N TRP A 47 14.44 -0.88 2.55
CA TRP A 47 15.26 -1.96 2.02
C TRP A 47 16.67 -1.49 1.66
N ALA A 48 16.83 -0.23 1.28
CA ALA A 48 18.15 0.36 1.00
C ALA A 48 19.04 0.48 2.25
N SER A 49 18.49 0.28 3.46
CA SER A 49 19.31 0.20 4.68
C SER A 49 19.97 -1.16 4.89
N ASP A 50 19.53 -2.20 4.15
CA ASP A 50 20.09 -3.54 4.22
C ASP A 50 21.07 -3.76 3.04
N PRO A 51 22.35 -4.08 3.31
CA PRO A 51 23.31 -4.31 2.23
C PRO A 51 22.89 -5.40 1.24
N SER A 52 22.21 -6.45 1.72
CA SER A 52 21.75 -7.57 0.88
C SER A 52 20.77 -7.11 -0.22
N CYS A 53 20.02 -6.04 0.01
CA CYS A 53 19.15 -5.46 -1.01
C CYS A 53 19.94 -4.97 -2.24
N THR A 54 21.10 -4.35 -1.98
CA THR A 54 21.97 -3.85 -3.05
C THR A 54 22.57 -5.00 -3.86
N ASP A 55 22.92 -6.10 -3.20
CA ASP A 55 23.44 -7.30 -3.85
C ASP A 55 22.41 -7.95 -4.76
N VAL A 56 21.14 -8.04 -4.33
CA VAL A 56 20.02 -8.53 -5.14
C VAL A 56 19.81 -7.64 -6.36
N ILE A 57 19.81 -6.32 -6.20
CA ILE A 57 19.67 -5.37 -7.31
C ILE A 57 20.81 -5.52 -8.30
N ASN A 58 22.06 -5.56 -7.84
CA ASN A 58 23.22 -5.67 -8.73
C ASN A 58 23.20 -6.97 -9.53
N THR A 59 22.83 -8.08 -8.88
CA THR A 59 22.72 -9.39 -9.52
C THR A 59 21.63 -9.39 -10.59
N ALA A 60 20.45 -8.84 -10.27
CA ALA A 60 19.37 -8.67 -11.24
C ALA A 60 19.76 -7.74 -12.40
N TRP A 61 20.46 -6.63 -12.12
CA TRP A 61 20.85 -5.62 -13.11
C TRP A 61 21.93 -6.10 -14.08
N ALA A 62 22.72 -7.12 -13.70
CA ALA A 62 23.68 -7.76 -14.58
C ALA A 62 23.02 -8.60 -15.69
N SER A 63 21.72 -8.91 -15.56
CA SER A 63 20.95 -9.67 -16.56
C SER A 63 20.74 -8.87 -17.84
N THR A 64 20.81 -9.55 -18.99
CA THR A 64 20.64 -8.96 -20.33
C THR A 64 19.84 -9.93 -21.20
N SER A 65 18.76 -9.47 -21.83
CA SER A 65 17.87 -10.31 -22.67
C SER A 65 17.84 -9.92 -24.14
N SER A 66 18.09 -8.65 -24.47
CA SER A 66 18.10 -8.17 -25.84
C SER A 66 19.15 -7.08 -26.08
N ASN A 67 19.50 -6.88 -27.36
CA ASN A 67 20.41 -5.82 -27.80
C ASN A 67 19.71 -4.44 -27.87
N ASN A 68 18.38 -4.39 -27.73
CA ASN A 68 17.64 -3.13 -27.67
C ASN A 68 17.73 -2.57 -26.25
N VAL A 69 18.24 -1.34 -26.13
CA VAL A 69 18.46 -0.68 -24.84
C VAL A 69 17.16 -0.54 -24.04
N VAL A 70 16.04 -0.22 -24.69
CA VAL A 70 14.75 0.00 -24.01
C VAL A 70 14.17 -1.33 -23.51
N GLU A 71 14.16 -2.36 -24.35
CA GLU A 71 13.69 -3.69 -23.96
C GLU A 71 14.54 -4.28 -22.84
N ASN A 72 15.86 -4.08 -22.92
CA ASN A 72 16.79 -4.52 -21.89
C ASN A 72 16.57 -3.80 -20.56
N LEU A 73 16.31 -2.48 -20.60
CA LEU A 73 15.96 -1.70 -19.41
C LEU A 73 14.67 -2.21 -18.76
N LEU A 74 13.61 -2.41 -19.54
CA LEU A 74 12.33 -2.93 -19.03
C LEU A 74 12.50 -4.31 -18.40
N PHE A 75 13.24 -5.19 -19.07
CA PHE A 75 13.57 -6.52 -18.56
C PHE A 75 14.33 -6.47 -17.23
N ARG A 76 15.32 -5.59 -17.08
CA ARG A 76 16.07 -5.42 -15.82
C ARG A 76 15.16 -4.94 -14.70
N ILE A 77 14.26 -4.00 -14.97
CA ILE A 77 13.29 -3.50 -13.99
C ILE A 77 12.37 -4.65 -13.53
N ASP A 78 11.87 -5.46 -14.46
CA ASP A 78 10.98 -6.58 -14.15
C ASP A 78 11.68 -7.66 -13.31
N ILE A 79 12.91 -8.04 -13.67
CA ILE A 79 13.70 -8.98 -12.87
C ILE A 79 13.98 -8.42 -11.49
N CYS A 80 14.38 -7.15 -11.38
CA CYS A 80 14.63 -6.55 -10.07
C CYS A 80 13.38 -6.59 -9.19
N ALA A 81 12.20 -6.29 -9.76
CA ALA A 81 10.94 -6.36 -9.03
C ALA A 81 10.62 -7.80 -8.57
N GLU A 82 10.90 -8.80 -9.40
CA GLU A 82 10.69 -10.20 -9.05
C GLU A 82 11.64 -10.67 -7.94
N GLU A 83 12.95 -10.45 -8.12
CA GLU A 83 13.99 -10.90 -7.20
C GLU A 83 13.89 -10.17 -5.85
N LEU A 84 13.66 -8.85 -5.83
CA LEU A 84 13.37 -8.13 -4.59
C LEU A 84 12.06 -8.62 -3.94
N GLY A 85 11.08 -9.03 -4.75
CA GLY A 85 9.84 -9.63 -4.27
C GLY A 85 10.04 -10.97 -3.56
N LYS A 86 10.99 -11.79 -4.02
CA LYS A 86 11.41 -13.06 -3.39
C LYS A 86 12.23 -12.78 -2.12
N TRP A 87 13.30 -11.99 -2.23
CA TRP A 87 14.15 -11.58 -1.12
C TRP A 87 13.36 -10.98 0.05
N LYS A 88 12.36 -10.13 -0.24
CA LYS A 88 11.46 -9.57 0.78
C LYS A 88 10.80 -10.65 1.64
N LYS A 89 10.35 -11.74 1.02
CA LYS A 89 9.60 -12.80 1.69
C LYS A 89 10.50 -13.80 2.41
N GLU A 90 11.64 -14.11 1.81
CA GLU A 90 12.51 -15.20 2.22
C GLU A 90 13.61 -14.74 3.19
N GLU A 91 14.16 -13.54 2.98
CA GLU A 91 15.33 -13.05 3.72
C GLU A 91 15.01 -11.85 4.60
N PHE A 92 14.40 -10.79 4.05
CA PHE A 92 14.17 -9.55 4.81
C PHE A 92 13.07 -9.69 5.87
N GLY A 93 11.99 -10.39 5.54
CA GLY A 93 10.86 -10.60 6.45
C GLY A 93 9.96 -9.36 6.64
N HIS A 94 9.13 -9.39 7.68
CA HIS A 94 8.20 -8.31 7.99
C HIS A 94 8.67 -7.53 9.22
N VAL A 95 8.86 -6.22 9.09
CA VAL A 95 9.40 -5.33 10.14
C VAL A 95 8.72 -5.53 11.49
N GLY A 96 7.38 -5.52 11.54
CA GLY A 96 6.65 -5.70 12.79
C GLY A 96 6.78 -7.10 13.39
N THR A 97 7.13 -8.11 12.60
CA THR A 97 7.38 -9.48 13.07
C THR A 97 8.78 -9.56 13.70
N GLU A 98 9.79 -8.98 13.06
CA GLU A 98 11.15 -8.95 13.57
C GLU A 98 11.28 -8.14 14.87
N ILE A 99 10.60 -6.99 14.96
CA ILE A 99 10.52 -6.21 16.22
C ILE A 99 9.94 -7.07 17.35
N ARG A 100 8.80 -7.72 17.13
CA ARG A 100 8.15 -8.57 18.15
C ARG A 100 9.03 -9.74 18.56
N LYS A 101 9.69 -10.39 17.60
CA LYS A 101 10.58 -11.52 17.84
C LYS A 101 11.74 -11.12 18.76
N LEU A 102 12.36 -9.97 18.51
CA LEU A 102 13.44 -9.44 19.34
C LEU A 102 12.94 -8.99 20.72
N GLU A 103 11.76 -8.37 20.80
CA GLU A 103 11.17 -7.94 22.07
C GLU A 103 10.76 -9.09 22.99
N GLN A 104 10.40 -10.25 22.42
CA GLN A 104 10.01 -11.46 23.14
C GLN A 104 11.19 -12.29 23.65
N GLN A 105 12.44 -11.94 23.30
CA GLN A 105 13.60 -12.67 23.80
C GLN A 105 13.77 -12.48 25.34
N PRO A 106 14.02 -13.57 26.09
CA PRO A 106 14.05 -13.55 27.55
C PRO A 106 15.21 -12.73 28.08
N ARG A 107 14.92 -11.52 28.59
CA ARG A 107 15.92 -10.55 29.08
C ARG A 107 16.81 -11.05 30.23
N GLY A 108 16.40 -12.10 30.93
CA GLY A 108 17.11 -12.67 32.09
C GLY A 108 18.18 -13.72 31.74
N GLN A 109 18.24 -14.18 30.48
CA GLN A 109 19.17 -15.25 30.05
C GLN A 109 20.41 -14.75 29.31
N HIS A 110 20.46 -13.46 29.00
CA HIS A 110 21.52 -12.84 28.20
C HIS A 110 22.47 -12.03 29.08
N ASP A 111 23.78 -12.15 28.82
CA ASP A 111 24.79 -11.28 29.40
C ASP A 111 24.62 -9.82 28.93
N ALA A 112 25.37 -8.89 29.52
CA ALA A 112 25.25 -7.47 29.21
C ALA A 112 25.55 -7.16 27.72
N ILE A 113 26.48 -7.92 27.11
CA ILE A 113 26.89 -7.76 25.71
C ILE A 113 25.76 -8.18 24.77
N SER A 114 25.21 -9.38 24.97
CA SER A 114 24.10 -9.91 24.19
C SER A 114 22.85 -9.04 24.31
N ARG A 115 22.56 -8.52 25.52
CA ARG A 115 21.47 -7.54 25.71
C ARG A 115 21.70 -6.24 24.93
N GLY A 116 22.93 -5.73 24.91
CA GLY A 116 23.30 -4.54 24.13
C GLY A 116 23.04 -4.72 22.64
N GLU A 117 23.37 -5.90 22.12
CA GLU A 117 23.18 -6.25 20.71
C GLU A 117 21.71 -6.39 20.33
N ILE A 118 20.89 -7.06 21.17
CA ILE A 118 19.43 -7.16 20.95
C ILE A 118 18.80 -5.76 20.89
N LEU A 119 19.16 -4.88 21.82
CA LEU A 119 18.66 -3.50 21.83
C LEU A 119 19.11 -2.71 20.60
N ARG A 120 20.32 -2.96 20.08
CA ARG A 120 20.82 -2.36 18.84
C ARG A 120 19.97 -2.79 17.65
N GLN A 121 19.68 -4.08 17.53
CA GLN A 121 18.83 -4.62 16.46
C GLN A 121 17.39 -4.08 16.54
N ILE A 122 16.80 -4.00 17.73
CA ILE A 122 15.46 -3.40 17.90
C ILE A 122 15.44 -1.96 17.41
N ARG A 123 16.47 -1.15 17.77
CA ARG A 123 16.56 0.24 17.29
C ARG A 123 16.67 0.31 15.77
N GLU A 124 17.44 -0.58 15.16
CA GLU A 124 17.58 -0.65 13.71
C GLU A 124 16.25 -1.00 13.03
N TRP A 125 15.54 -2.01 13.52
CA TRP A 125 14.23 -2.39 12.98
C TRP A 125 13.18 -1.29 13.16
N ARG A 126 13.18 -0.56 14.27
CA ARG A 126 12.30 0.60 14.48
C ARG A 126 12.62 1.75 13.53
N LYS A 127 13.91 1.97 13.23
CA LYS A 127 14.35 2.95 12.24
C LYS A 127 13.86 2.57 10.83
N ARG A 128 13.88 1.28 10.48
CA ARG A 128 13.29 0.75 9.23
C ARG A 128 11.77 0.96 9.20
N GLU A 129 11.08 0.72 10.31
CA GLU A 129 9.64 0.98 10.45
C GLU A 129 9.28 2.45 10.21
N GLU A 130 10.07 3.38 10.76
CA GLU A 130 9.89 4.81 10.55
C GLU A 130 9.99 5.19 9.07
N ILE A 131 11.04 4.71 8.36
CA ILE A 131 11.21 4.93 6.91
C ILE A 131 9.98 4.44 6.13
N MET A 132 9.51 3.24 6.46
CA MET A 132 8.36 2.61 5.81
C MET A 132 7.09 3.48 5.96
N TRP A 133 6.80 3.94 7.16
CA TRP A 133 5.60 4.75 7.41
C TRP A 133 5.71 6.14 6.82
N TRP A 134 6.88 6.75 6.88
CA TRP A 134 7.14 8.03 6.23
C TRP A 134 6.88 7.97 4.72
N GLN A 135 7.43 6.95 4.04
CA GLN A 135 7.22 6.75 2.60
C GLN A 135 5.74 6.57 2.26
N ARG A 136 5.01 5.79 3.08
CA ARG A 136 3.56 5.55 2.87
C ARG A 136 2.70 6.77 3.17
N ALA A 137 3.11 7.60 4.12
CA ALA A 137 2.44 8.84 4.45
C ALA A 137 2.58 9.87 3.31
N ARG A 138 3.66 9.80 2.50
CA ARG A 138 3.97 10.77 1.44
C ARG A 138 3.83 12.20 1.96
N SER A 139 4.46 12.46 3.11
CA SER A 139 4.39 13.74 3.78
C SER A 139 5.76 14.41 3.80
N ASP A 140 5.79 15.66 3.37
CA ASP A 140 6.98 16.53 3.42
C ASP A 140 7.20 17.13 4.83
N TYR A 141 6.24 16.95 5.74
CA TYR A 141 6.08 17.76 6.95
C TYR A 141 7.00 17.35 8.12
N LEU A 142 7.73 16.25 8.00
CA LEU A 142 8.57 15.74 9.08
C LEU A 142 9.89 15.20 8.51
N SER A 143 10.99 15.87 8.87
CA SER A 143 12.33 15.37 8.64
C SER A 143 12.56 14.12 9.47
N TYR A 144 13.28 13.16 8.89
CA TYR A 144 13.75 11.94 9.54
C TYR A 144 14.21 12.16 11.00
N GLY A 145 13.66 11.40 11.96
CA GLY A 145 14.18 11.37 13.34
C GLY A 145 13.23 11.77 14.47
N ASP A 146 11.98 12.13 14.21
CA ASP A 146 11.01 12.42 15.30
C ASP A 146 10.44 11.13 15.94
N ALA A 147 10.78 9.94 15.43
CA ALA A 147 10.32 8.64 15.94
C ALA A 147 8.78 8.51 16.06
N ASN A 148 8.00 9.46 15.54
CA ASN A 148 6.56 9.52 15.66
C ASN A 148 5.90 8.70 14.55
N THR A 149 6.12 7.39 14.59
CA THR A 149 5.50 6.45 13.66
C THR A 149 3.98 6.56 13.69
N ARG A 150 3.37 6.79 14.87
CA ARG A 150 1.91 6.88 15.04
C ARG A 150 1.27 7.96 14.16
N TRP A 151 1.90 9.11 14.02
CA TRP A 151 1.41 10.17 13.13
C TRP A 151 1.47 9.73 11.66
N PHE A 152 2.61 9.20 11.21
CA PHE A 152 2.76 8.70 9.84
C PHE A 152 1.79 7.55 9.53
N HIS A 153 1.57 6.64 10.48
CA HIS A 153 0.55 5.60 10.41
C HIS A 153 -0.84 6.19 10.15
N SER A 154 -1.22 7.23 10.89
CA SER A 154 -2.50 7.91 10.73
C SER A 154 -2.62 8.56 9.34
N CYS A 155 -1.60 9.29 8.89
CA CYS A 155 -1.56 9.89 7.56
C CYS A 155 -1.66 8.85 6.44
N ALA A 156 -0.88 7.76 6.53
CA ALA A 156 -0.93 6.67 5.56
C ALA A 156 -2.32 6.01 5.50
N ASN A 157 -2.97 5.81 6.66
CA ASN A 157 -4.32 5.28 6.74
C ASN A 157 -5.36 6.22 6.13
N MET A 158 -5.25 7.53 6.41
CA MET A 158 -6.12 8.55 5.82
C MET A 158 -6.00 8.56 4.29
N ARG A 159 -4.79 8.53 3.75
CA ARG A 159 -4.54 8.44 2.31
C ARG A 159 -5.09 7.16 1.70
N LYS A 160 -4.93 6.03 2.40
CA LYS A 160 -5.50 4.75 1.96
C LYS A 160 -7.03 4.82 1.89
N ALA A 161 -7.67 5.48 2.85
CA ALA A 161 -9.11 5.69 2.85
C ALA A 161 -9.54 6.59 1.68
N GLN A 162 -8.85 7.72 1.46
CA GLN A 162 -9.12 8.63 0.35
C GLN A 162 -8.93 8.00 -1.04
N ASN A 163 -7.91 7.14 -1.19
CA ASN A 163 -7.60 6.48 -2.46
C ASN A 163 -8.37 5.16 -2.66
N SER A 164 -9.19 4.75 -1.70
CA SER A 164 -9.98 3.53 -1.83
C SER A 164 -11.20 3.81 -2.70
N ILE A 165 -11.21 3.25 -3.92
CA ILE A 165 -12.42 3.20 -4.74
C ILE A 165 -13.33 2.14 -4.15
N GLU A 166 -14.44 2.57 -3.55
CA GLU A 166 -15.44 1.69 -2.94
C GLU A 166 -16.61 1.39 -3.90
N CYS A 167 -17.03 2.38 -4.67
CA CYS A 167 -18.07 2.24 -5.67
C CYS A 167 -17.87 3.30 -6.77
N LEU A 168 -18.17 2.92 -8.01
CA LEU A 168 -18.36 3.83 -9.13
C LEU A 168 -19.83 3.82 -9.53
N ILE A 169 -20.33 4.96 -9.99
CA ILE A 169 -21.63 5.05 -10.66
C ILE A 169 -21.37 5.23 -12.15
N ASP A 170 -21.95 4.35 -12.96
CA ASP A 170 -21.90 4.44 -14.43
C ASP A 170 -22.88 5.51 -14.98
N ASP A 171 -22.86 5.70 -16.29
CA ASP A 171 -23.69 6.71 -16.96
C ASP A 171 -25.19 6.39 -16.92
N ASN A 172 -25.55 5.15 -16.59
CA ASN A 172 -26.93 4.68 -16.41
C ASN A 172 -27.38 4.77 -14.94
N GLY A 173 -26.53 5.26 -14.03
CA GLY A 173 -26.83 5.35 -12.60
C GLY A 173 -26.66 4.04 -11.83
N VAL A 174 -26.04 3.03 -12.42
CA VAL A 174 -25.80 1.71 -11.80
C VAL A 174 -24.55 1.76 -10.92
N HIS A 175 -24.66 1.17 -9.73
CA HIS A 175 -23.57 1.08 -8.76
C HIS A 175 -22.66 -0.11 -9.08
N CYS A 176 -21.43 0.17 -9.51
CA CYS A 176 -20.38 -0.82 -9.72
C CYS A 176 -19.57 -0.96 -8.42
N THR A 177 -19.50 -2.17 -7.86
CA THR A 177 -18.86 -2.41 -6.54
C THR A 177 -17.84 -3.55 -6.56
N ASP A 178 -17.97 -4.48 -7.51
CA ASP A 178 -17.03 -5.55 -7.80
C ASP A 178 -15.89 -5.08 -8.71
N GLU A 179 -14.78 -5.81 -8.68
CA GLU A 179 -13.54 -5.43 -9.37
C GLU A 179 -13.68 -5.43 -10.89
N ASP A 180 -14.40 -6.40 -11.45
CA ASP A 180 -14.59 -6.53 -12.90
C ASP A 180 -15.47 -5.39 -13.43
N SER A 181 -16.60 -5.11 -12.77
CA SER A 181 -17.47 -3.99 -13.18
C SER A 181 -16.76 -2.64 -13.03
N VAL A 182 -16.05 -2.40 -11.93
CA VAL A 182 -15.26 -1.17 -11.75
C VAL A 182 -14.19 -1.02 -12.85
N SER A 183 -13.47 -2.09 -13.17
CA SER A 183 -12.47 -2.08 -14.25
C SER A 183 -13.09 -1.78 -15.60
N HIS A 184 -14.22 -2.41 -15.91
CA HIS A 184 -14.95 -2.21 -17.15
C HIS A 184 -15.42 -0.76 -17.31
N THR A 185 -16.12 -0.21 -16.30
CA THR A 185 -16.61 1.18 -16.31
C THR A 185 -15.48 2.19 -16.51
N ILE A 186 -14.33 2.01 -15.84
CA ILE A 186 -13.16 2.87 -16.03
C ILE A 186 -12.66 2.78 -17.48
N THR A 187 -12.55 1.57 -18.02
CA THR A 187 -12.03 1.34 -19.37
C THR A 187 -12.94 1.97 -20.42
N GLU A 188 -14.26 1.79 -20.30
CA GLU A 188 -15.24 2.39 -21.20
C GLU A 188 -15.21 3.92 -21.16
N TYR A 189 -15.17 4.51 -19.96
CA TYR A 189 -15.12 5.95 -19.79
C TYR A 189 -13.91 6.58 -20.50
N PHE A 190 -12.71 5.99 -20.34
CA PHE A 190 -11.50 6.50 -20.98
C PHE A 190 -11.42 6.16 -22.48
N ALA A 191 -12.10 5.11 -22.95
CA ALA A 191 -12.19 4.80 -24.38
C ALA A 191 -13.10 5.78 -25.15
N GLN A 192 -14.13 6.34 -24.50
CA GLN A 192 -15.05 7.33 -25.09
C GLN A 192 -14.53 8.77 -25.01
N SER A 193 -13.43 9.02 -24.29
CA SER A 193 -12.85 10.35 -24.07
C SER A 193 -11.77 10.73 -25.09
N GLN A 194 -11.75 10.09 -26.28
CA GLN A 194 -10.86 10.41 -27.41
C GLN A 194 -11.57 11.18 -28.51
#